data_AF-A0A1H7TLY5-F1
#
_entry.id   AF-A0A1H7TLY5-F1
#
_cell.length_a   1.000
_cell.length_b   1.000
_cell.length_c   1.000
_cell.angle_alpha   90.00
_cell.angle_beta   90.00
_cell.angle_gamma   90.00
#
_symmetry.space_group_name_H-M   'P 1'
#
loop_
_entity.id
_entity.type
_entity.pdbx_description
1 polymer ?
#
loop_
_entity_poly.entity_id
_entity_poly.type
_entity_poly.pdbx_seq_one_letter_code
_entity_poly.pdbx_strand_id
1 'polypeptide(L)'
;MSEYNHSWLKQLNYDPIAPLLEKSDDAFKLKVFKDLCDREVPFESGGTSEEVLRLVRMQEPQGFWKYPKTRNTMDLSNLNQYQSFRNLGKLVEMYNLDRSHSSVQNAADYFFSVQTDQGDFRGIYDKQYTPNYTAGITELLIKAGYPDDKRILAALDWLINNRQNDGGWALAFRTKNYNIDVTYDYHKTIEPDFT
;
A
#
# COMPACT_ATOMS: atom_id res chain seq x y z
N MET A 1 24.16 -19.15 -20.25
CA MET A 1 23.57 -18.22 -21.23
C MET A 1 22.29 -17.70 -20.59
N SER A 2 22.18 -16.41 -20.31
CA SER A 2 21.05 -15.88 -19.53
C SER A 2 19.75 -16.02 -20.31
N GLU A 3 18.72 -16.58 -19.67
CA GLU A 3 17.36 -16.81 -20.22
C GLU A 3 16.53 -15.51 -20.33
N TYR A 4 17.15 -14.34 -20.19
CA TYR A 4 16.49 -13.05 -20.07
C TYR A 4 17.11 -12.06 -21.04
N ASN A 5 16.36 -11.68 -22.07
CA ASN A 5 16.86 -10.85 -23.16
C ASN A 5 16.24 -9.45 -23.09
N HIS A 6 16.69 -8.64 -22.14
CA HIS A 6 16.22 -7.27 -22.02
C HIS A 6 17.23 -6.27 -22.60
N SER A 7 16.75 -5.39 -23.48
CA SER A 7 17.57 -4.37 -24.15
C SER A 7 18.22 -3.37 -23.19
N TRP A 8 17.64 -3.18 -21.99
CA TRP A 8 18.19 -2.29 -20.97
C TRP A 8 19.51 -2.79 -20.38
N LEU A 9 19.75 -4.11 -20.33
CA LEU A 9 21.02 -4.68 -19.84
C LEU A 9 22.21 -4.22 -20.68
N LYS A 10 22.01 -3.94 -21.97
CA LYS A 10 23.05 -3.43 -22.88
C LYS A 10 23.52 -2.02 -22.53
N GLN A 11 22.74 -1.27 -21.72
CA GLN A 11 23.11 0.07 -21.25
C GLN A 11 23.98 0.02 -19.99
N LEU A 12 24.13 -1.15 -19.37
CA LEU A 12 24.93 -1.32 -18.16
C LEU A 12 26.28 -1.96 -18.47
N ASN A 13 27.32 -1.51 -17.77
CA ASN A 13 28.66 -2.11 -17.86
C ASN A 13 28.73 -3.50 -17.22
N TYR A 14 27.77 -3.85 -16.37
CA TYR A 14 27.70 -5.11 -15.63
C TYR A 14 26.26 -5.62 -15.58
N ASP A 15 26.09 -6.94 -15.67
CA ASP A 15 24.81 -7.59 -15.46
C ASP A 15 24.49 -7.62 -13.95
N PRO A 16 23.46 -6.90 -13.48
CA PRO A 16 23.12 -6.87 -12.06
C PRO A 16 22.34 -8.10 -11.60
N ILE A 17 21.78 -8.92 -12.51
CA ILE A 17 20.82 -9.98 -12.14
C ILE A 17 21.51 -11.07 -11.32
N ALA A 18 22.66 -11.57 -11.78
CA ALA A 18 23.41 -12.61 -11.07
C ALA A 18 23.78 -12.22 -9.62
N PRO A 19 24.41 -11.06 -9.35
CA PRO A 19 24.74 -10.67 -7.98
C PRO A 19 23.50 -10.37 -7.12
N LEU A 20 22.40 -9.91 -7.74
CA LEU A 20 21.13 -9.71 -7.05
C LEU A 20 20.44 -11.03 -6.65
N LEU A 21 20.70 -12.13 -7.35
CA LEU A 21 20.14 -13.44 -7.01
C LEU A 21 21.00 -14.21 -5.99
N GLU A 22 22.32 -14.06 -6.04
CA GLU A 22 23.26 -14.85 -5.23
C GLU A 22 23.20 -14.54 -3.73
N LYS A 23 22.96 -13.28 -3.34
CA LYS A 23 23.04 -12.81 -1.95
C LYS A 23 21.71 -12.46 -1.30
N SER A 24 20.63 -13.02 -1.83
CA SER A 24 19.29 -12.54 -1.54
C SER A 24 18.44 -13.59 -0.84
N ASP A 25 17.54 -13.12 0.02
CA ASP A 25 16.44 -13.95 0.49
C ASP A 25 15.47 -14.25 -0.67
N ASP A 26 14.55 -15.18 -0.42
CA ASP A 26 13.68 -15.64 -1.48
C ASP A 26 12.62 -14.59 -1.88
N ALA A 27 12.22 -13.67 -0.99
CA ALA A 27 11.30 -12.58 -1.33
C ALA A 27 11.94 -11.64 -2.34
N PHE A 28 13.20 -11.30 -2.10
CA PHE A 28 13.98 -10.47 -3.00
C PHE A 28 14.23 -11.17 -4.34
N LYS A 29 14.50 -12.48 -4.36
CA LYS A 29 14.61 -13.24 -5.61
C LYS A 29 13.31 -13.21 -6.41
N LEU A 30 12.14 -13.37 -5.77
CA LEU A 30 10.85 -13.25 -6.45
C LEU A 30 10.73 -11.89 -7.17
N LYS A 31 11.17 -10.81 -6.52
CA LYS A 31 11.13 -9.46 -7.09
C LYS A 31 12.08 -9.31 -8.27
N VAL A 32 13.31 -9.81 -8.16
CA VAL A 32 14.28 -9.81 -9.26
C VAL A 32 13.72 -10.57 -10.46
N PHE A 33 13.13 -11.75 -10.24
CA PHE A 33 12.55 -12.53 -11.33
C PHE A 33 11.36 -11.83 -11.99
N LYS A 34 10.47 -11.23 -11.21
CA LYS A 34 9.31 -10.53 -11.78
C LYS A 34 9.72 -9.24 -12.51
N ASP A 35 10.48 -8.38 -11.86
CA ASP A 35 10.68 -7.00 -12.32
C ASP A 35 11.83 -6.88 -13.33
N LEU A 36 12.88 -7.72 -13.21
CA LEU A 36 14.09 -7.59 -14.03
C LEU A 36 14.22 -8.68 -15.09
N CYS A 37 13.45 -9.76 -14.96
CA CYS A 37 13.57 -10.96 -15.78
C CYS A 37 12.25 -11.36 -16.48
N ASP A 38 11.17 -10.59 -16.29
CA ASP A 38 9.82 -10.87 -16.80
C ASP A 38 9.34 -12.32 -16.55
N ARG A 39 9.76 -12.91 -15.42
CA ARG A 39 9.38 -14.29 -15.02
C ARG A 39 8.51 -14.27 -13.79
N GLU A 40 7.33 -14.85 -13.92
CA GLU A 40 6.54 -15.25 -12.77
C GLU A 40 7.15 -16.48 -12.13
N VAL A 41 7.39 -16.40 -10.82
CA VAL A 41 7.86 -17.50 -9.99
C VAL A 41 6.80 -17.76 -8.94
N PRO A 42 6.31 -19.01 -8.79
CA PRO A 42 5.31 -19.32 -7.77
C PRO A 42 5.85 -19.00 -6.38
N PHE A 43 5.05 -18.31 -5.58
CA PHE A 43 5.39 -17.91 -4.20
C PHE A 43 5.84 -19.11 -3.33
N GLU A 44 5.25 -20.29 -3.55
CA GLU A 44 5.55 -21.52 -2.78
C GLU A 44 6.99 -22.04 -2.96
N SER A 45 7.73 -21.54 -3.94
CA SER A 45 9.01 -22.12 -4.38
C SER A 45 10.22 -21.75 -3.53
N GLY A 46 10.11 -20.81 -2.59
CA GLY A 46 11.28 -20.33 -1.85
C GLY A 46 10.96 -19.75 -0.50
N GLY A 47 10.78 -20.58 0.54
CA GLY A 47 11.00 -20.24 1.96
C GLY A 47 10.25 -19.04 2.59
N THR A 48 9.55 -18.23 1.81
CA THR A 48 8.92 -16.95 2.15
C THR A 48 7.59 -17.11 2.85
N SER A 49 7.19 -18.36 3.08
CA SER A 49 5.91 -18.73 3.66
C SER A 49 5.79 -18.30 5.12
N GLU A 50 6.85 -18.23 5.93
CA GLU A 50 6.66 -18.00 7.38
C GLU A 50 6.06 -16.64 7.73
N GLU A 51 6.61 -15.54 7.20
CA GLU A 51 6.06 -14.19 7.44
C GLU A 51 4.70 -14.03 6.78
N VAL A 52 4.50 -14.53 5.57
CA VAL A 52 3.19 -14.49 4.90
C VAL A 52 2.15 -15.28 5.69
N LEU A 53 2.43 -16.52 6.07
CA LEU A 53 1.55 -17.33 6.91
C LEU A 53 1.29 -16.65 8.26
N ARG A 54 2.29 -16.00 8.85
CA ARG A 54 2.10 -15.21 10.07
C ARG A 54 1.14 -14.05 9.83
N LEU A 55 1.32 -13.28 8.75
CA LEU A 55 0.42 -12.17 8.40
C LEU A 55 -1.00 -12.68 8.15
N VAL A 56 -1.17 -13.74 7.37
CA VAL A 56 -2.47 -14.36 7.08
C VAL A 56 -3.16 -14.82 8.38
N ARG A 57 -2.44 -15.51 9.27
CA ARG A 57 -2.99 -15.96 10.57
C ARG A 57 -3.42 -14.81 11.49
N MET A 58 -2.76 -13.67 11.37
CA MET A 58 -3.01 -12.48 12.20
C MET A 58 -4.07 -11.54 11.60
N GLN A 59 -4.56 -11.82 10.39
CA GLN A 59 -5.60 -11.02 9.75
C GLN A 59 -6.95 -11.31 10.42
N GLU A 60 -7.71 -10.25 10.70
CA GLU A 60 -9.05 -10.38 11.24
C GLU A 60 -10.05 -10.79 10.15
N PRO A 61 -11.21 -11.37 10.51
CA PRO A 61 -12.23 -11.76 9.54
C PRO A 61 -12.71 -10.63 8.63
N GLN A 62 -12.66 -9.38 9.11
CA GLN A 62 -13.03 -8.18 8.34
C GLN A 62 -11.90 -7.69 7.43
N GLY A 63 -10.74 -8.37 7.38
CA GLY A 63 -9.65 -8.09 6.44
C GLY A 63 -8.56 -7.14 6.93
N PHE A 64 -8.73 -6.51 8.08
CA PHE A 64 -7.72 -5.65 8.69
C PHE A 64 -6.77 -6.41 9.62
N TRP A 65 -5.68 -5.77 10.04
CA TRP A 65 -4.76 -6.25 11.07
C TRP A 65 -4.78 -5.36 12.30
N LYS A 66 -4.82 -5.96 13.49
CA LYS A 66 -4.73 -5.24 14.75
C LYS A 66 -3.33 -4.65 14.96
N TYR A 67 -3.25 -3.40 15.40
CA TYR A 67 -2.01 -2.78 15.84
C TYR A 67 -1.51 -3.43 17.14
N PRO A 68 -0.21 -3.73 17.30
CA PRO A 68 0.31 -4.57 18.39
C PRO A 68 0.34 -3.92 19.80
N LYS A 69 -0.44 -2.86 20.08
CA LYS A 69 -0.49 -2.23 21.40
C LYS A 69 -1.74 -2.62 22.20
N THR A 70 -1.51 -2.91 23.48
CA THR A 70 -2.50 -3.30 24.50
C THR A 70 -2.93 -2.12 25.36
N ARG A 71 -3.59 -1.11 24.78
CA ARG A 71 -4.36 -0.16 25.60
C ARG A 71 -5.84 -0.49 25.46
N ASN A 72 -6.39 -1.18 26.47
CA ASN A 72 -7.76 -1.71 26.46
C ASN A 72 -8.88 -0.65 26.47
N THR A 73 -8.55 0.64 26.46
CA THR A 73 -9.54 1.74 26.63
C THR A 73 -9.59 2.74 25.47
N MET A 74 -8.77 2.60 24.42
CA MET A 74 -8.75 3.52 23.28
C MET A 74 -9.28 2.83 22.02
N ASP A 75 -10.04 3.58 21.21
CA ASP A 75 -10.32 3.16 19.83
C ASP A 75 -8.99 3.13 19.06
N LEU A 76 -8.66 1.95 18.51
CA LEU A 76 -7.44 1.71 17.74
C LEU A 76 -7.73 1.59 16.25
N SER A 77 -8.93 1.91 15.77
CA SER A 77 -9.34 1.83 14.36
C SER A 77 -8.31 2.48 13.42
N ASN A 78 -7.88 3.71 13.73
CA ASN A 78 -6.88 4.45 12.96
C ASN A 78 -5.52 3.70 12.89
N LEU A 79 -5.11 3.12 14.02
CA LEU A 79 -3.86 2.36 14.11
C LEU A 79 -3.95 0.99 13.43
N ASN A 80 -5.12 0.36 13.47
CA ASN A 80 -5.42 -0.88 12.76
C ASN A 80 -5.40 -0.65 11.25
N GLN A 81 -5.97 0.46 10.76
CA GLN A 81 -5.89 0.83 9.35
C GLN A 81 -4.44 1.05 8.93
N TYR A 82 -3.65 1.79 9.72
CA TYR A 82 -2.23 1.98 9.46
C TYR A 82 -1.45 0.65 9.45
N GLN A 83 -1.73 -0.25 10.40
CA GLN A 83 -1.13 -1.58 10.43
C GLN A 83 -1.51 -2.42 9.21
N SER A 84 -2.76 -2.29 8.76
CA SER A 84 -3.26 -2.98 7.57
C SER A 84 -2.60 -2.46 6.30
N PHE A 85 -2.37 -1.15 6.20
CA PHE A 85 -1.66 -0.54 5.08
C PHE A 85 -0.23 -1.09 4.99
N ARG A 86 0.48 -1.16 6.11
CA ARG A 86 1.83 -1.76 6.18
C ARG A 86 1.85 -3.24 5.81
N ASN A 87 0.88 -4.02 6.30
CA ASN A 87 0.84 -5.45 6.05
C ASN A 87 0.44 -5.78 4.61
N LEU A 88 -0.54 -5.06 4.04
CA LEU A 88 -0.85 -5.17 2.61
C LEU A 88 0.37 -4.80 1.77
N GLY A 89 1.09 -3.74 2.13
CA GLY A 89 2.34 -3.35 1.48
C GLY A 89 3.39 -4.46 1.49
N LYS A 90 3.57 -5.17 2.61
CA LYS A 90 4.45 -6.35 2.64
C LYS A 90 3.98 -7.45 1.68
N LEU A 91 2.71 -7.84 1.77
CA LEU A 91 2.15 -8.92 0.95
C LEU A 91 2.31 -8.63 -0.54
N VAL A 92 2.04 -7.39 -0.97
CA VAL A 92 2.10 -6.97 -2.38
C VAL A 92 3.53 -6.68 -2.84
N GLU A 93 4.26 -5.80 -2.14
CA GLU A 93 5.55 -5.30 -2.63
C GLU A 93 6.70 -6.27 -2.37
N MET A 94 6.69 -6.95 -1.22
CA MET A 94 7.79 -7.85 -0.83
C MET A 94 7.53 -9.28 -1.28
N TYR A 95 6.28 -9.74 -1.19
CA TYR A 95 5.92 -11.13 -1.47
C TYR A 95 5.15 -11.33 -2.77
N ASN A 96 4.91 -10.25 -3.53
CA ASN A 96 4.28 -10.30 -4.85
C ASN A 96 2.91 -10.99 -4.87
N LEU A 97 2.19 -10.95 -3.74
CA LEU A 97 0.81 -11.43 -3.68
C LEU A 97 -0.13 -10.42 -4.31
N ASP A 98 -1.16 -10.93 -4.95
CA ASP A 98 -2.20 -10.16 -5.61
C ASP A 98 -3.59 -10.68 -5.23
N ARG A 99 -4.62 -10.19 -5.92
CA ARG A 99 -6.02 -10.57 -5.74
C ARG A 99 -6.33 -12.07 -5.95
N SER A 100 -5.38 -12.89 -6.40
CA SER A 100 -5.55 -14.35 -6.40
C SER A 100 -5.47 -14.96 -4.99
N HIS A 101 -4.85 -14.24 -4.04
CA HIS A 101 -4.71 -14.68 -2.66
C HIS A 101 -5.80 -14.07 -1.76
N SER A 102 -6.53 -14.90 -1.02
CA SER A 102 -7.68 -14.49 -0.20
C SER A 102 -7.36 -13.40 0.83
N SER A 103 -6.18 -13.46 1.45
CA SER A 103 -5.75 -12.41 2.40
C SER A 103 -5.62 -11.03 1.77
N VAL A 104 -5.20 -10.95 0.50
CA VAL A 104 -5.13 -9.69 -0.25
C VAL A 104 -6.54 -9.22 -0.62
N GLN A 105 -7.43 -10.14 -1.04
CA GLN A 105 -8.84 -9.82 -1.31
C GLN A 105 -9.52 -9.23 -0.07
N ASN A 106 -9.37 -9.87 1.09
CA ASN A 106 -9.96 -9.40 2.34
C ASN A 106 -9.41 -8.01 2.73
N ALA A 107 -8.11 -7.78 2.54
CA ALA A 107 -7.51 -6.48 2.81
C ALA A 107 -8.03 -5.39 1.86
N ALA A 108 -8.23 -5.72 0.58
CA ALA A 108 -8.82 -4.83 -0.40
C ALA A 108 -10.26 -4.47 -0.03
N ASP A 109 -11.08 -5.46 0.33
CA ASP A 109 -12.46 -5.25 0.78
C ASP A 109 -12.51 -4.36 2.03
N TYR A 110 -11.58 -4.56 2.97
CA TYR A 110 -11.44 -3.66 4.12
C TYR A 110 -11.16 -2.22 3.69
N PHE A 111 -10.16 -1.96 2.83
CA PHE A 111 -9.85 -0.60 2.38
C PHE A 111 -11.01 0.04 1.63
N PHE A 112 -11.67 -0.71 0.75
CA PHE A 112 -12.85 -0.23 0.05
C PHE A 112 -14.03 0.06 0.98
N SER A 113 -14.15 -0.64 2.12
CA SER A 113 -15.19 -0.37 3.12
C SER A 113 -15.00 0.95 3.87
N VAL A 114 -13.78 1.49 3.88
CA VAL A 114 -13.41 2.75 4.56
C VAL A 114 -13.10 3.88 3.57
N GLN A 115 -13.34 3.64 2.28
CA GLN A 115 -13.31 4.69 1.27
C GLN A 115 -14.52 5.61 1.46
N THR A 116 -14.32 6.92 1.32
CA THR A 116 -15.41 7.89 1.41
C THR A 116 -16.17 8.01 0.08
N ASP A 117 -17.35 8.63 0.13
CA ASP A 117 -18.11 8.98 -1.08
C ASP A 117 -17.36 9.99 -2.00
N GLN A 118 -16.34 10.68 -1.48
CA GLN A 118 -15.47 11.55 -2.28
C GLN A 118 -14.35 10.77 -3.00
N GLY A 119 -14.12 9.50 -2.64
CA GLY A 119 -13.11 8.64 -3.25
C GLY A 119 -11.81 8.48 -2.43
N ASP A 120 -11.59 9.28 -1.39
CA ASP A 120 -10.38 9.17 -0.55
C ASP A 120 -10.49 8.11 0.55
N PHE A 121 -9.34 7.69 1.08
CA PHE A 121 -9.27 6.71 2.18
C PHE A 121 -8.94 7.41 3.50
N ARG A 122 -9.95 7.57 4.36
CA ARG A 122 -9.80 8.19 5.70
C ARG A 122 -9.69 7.14 6.80
N GLY A 123 -9.23 7.60 7.97
CA GLY A 123 -9.09 6.82 9.19
C GLY A 123 -7.70 6.92 9.80
N ILE A 124 -6.59 6.85 9.05
CA ILE A 124 -5.25 6.93 9.68
C ILE A 124 -5.03 8.28 10.39
N TYR A 125 -5.56 9.37 9.81
CA TYR A 125 -5.64 10.70 10.42
C TYR A 125 -7.09 11.02 10.85
N ASP A 126 -7.81 10.02 11.35
CA ASP A 126 -9.24 10.07 11.65
C ASP A 126 -10.03 10.57 10.43
N LYS A 127 -10.81 11.64 10.58
CA LYS A 127 -11.68 12.21 9.53
C LYS A 127 -10.98 13.20 8.61
N GLN A 128 -9.67 13.40 8.74
CA GLN A 128 -8.92 14.36 7.95
C GLN A 128 -8.52 13.80 6.59
N TYR A 129 -8.31 14.68 5.60
CA TYR A 129 -7.77 14.30 4.30
C TYR A 129 -6.35 13.73 4.42
N THR A 130 -6.09 12.68 3.66
CA THR A 130 -4.87 11.86 3.73
C THR A 130 -4.27 11.64 2.34
N PRO A 131 -3.93 12.67 1.54
CA PRO A 131 -3.46 12.47 0.17
C PRO A 131 -2.29 11.48 0.05
N ASN A 132 -1.39 11.46 1.04
CA ASN A 132 -0.29 10.49 1.11
C ASN A 132 -0.79 9.04 1.27
N TYR A 133 -1.74 8.78 2.17
CA TYR A 133 -2.26 7.42 2.36
C TYR A 133 -3.28 7.03 1.30
N THR A 134 -4.07 7.97 0.79
CA THR A 134 -4.96 7.73 -0.35
C THR A 134 -4.13 7.31 -1.56
N ALA A 135 -3.05 8.03 -1.87
CA ALA A 135 -2.13 7.63 -2.94
C ALA A 135 -1.49 6.25 -2.67
N GLY A 136 -0.94 6.03 -1.47
CA GLY A 136 -0.28 4.76 -1.13
C GLY A 136 -1.22 3.55 -1.15
N ILE A 137 -2.43 3.68 -0.60
CA ILE A 137 -3.45 2.61 -0.62
C ILE A 137 -3.88 2.35 -2.06
N THR A 138 -4.13 3.39 -2.86
CA THR A 138 -4.51 3.27 -4.26
C THR A 138 -3.44 2.54 -5.07
N GLU A 139 -2.16 2.91 -4.89
CA GLU A 139 -1.02 2.24 -5.54
C GLU A 139 -0.96 0.75 -5.19
N LEU A 140 -1.06 0.41 -3.90
CA LEU A 140 -1.02 -0.98 -3.44
C LEU A 140 -2.17 -1.80 -4.03
N LEU A 141 -3.38 -1.24 -4.09
CA LEU A 141 -4.54 -1.93 -4.67
C LEU A 141 -4.40 -2.09 -6.20
N ILE A 142 -3.86 -1.10 -6.91
CA ILE A 142 -3.52 -1.24 -8.33
C ILE A 142 -2.53 -2.39 -8.53
N LYS A 143 -1.43 -2.41 -7.77
CA LYS A 143 -0.41 -3.47 -7.84
C LYS A 143 -0.94 -4.84 -7.42
N ALA A 144 -1.92 -4.89 -6.53
CA ALA A 144 -2.64 -6.10 -6.15
C ALA A 144 -3.64 -6.59 -7.21
N GLY A 145 -3.79 -5.89 -8.34
CA GLY A 145 -4.61 -6.33 -9.47
C GLY A 145 -6.01 -5.71 -9.52
N TYR A 146 -6.22 -4.53 -8.93
CA TYR A 146 -7.49 -3.78 -9.03
C TYR A 146 -7.46 -2.52 -9.92
N PRO A 147 -6.68 -2.43 -11.02
CA PRO A 147 -6.49 -1.17 -11.74
C PRO A 147 -7.78 -0.57 -12.32
N ASP A 148 -8.74 -1.42 -12.71
CA ASP A 148 -10.00 -1.01 -13.35
C ASP A 148 -11.18 -0.95 -12.38
N ASP A 149 -10.96 -1.11 -11.07
CA ASP A 149 -12.05 -1.01 -10.10
C ASP A 149 -12.54 0.44 -10.03
N LYS A 150 -13.86 0.66 -10.12
CA LYS A 150 -14.46 2.01 -10.05
C LYS A 150 -14.04 2.80 -8.81
N ARG A 151 -13.76 2.10 -7.70
CA ARG A 151 -13.29 2.69 -6.44
C ARG A 151 -11.86 3.22 -6.58
N ILE A 152 -11.02 2.54 -7.35
CA ILE A 152 -9.66 3.01 -7.67
C ILE A 152 -9.73 4.25 -8.56
N LEU A 153 -10.59 4.25 -9.58
CA LEU A 153 -10.80 5.45 -10.41
C LEU A 153 -11.27 6.65 -9.59
N ALA A 154 -12.21 6.45 -8.66
CA ALA A 154 -12.66 7.51 -7.75
C ALA A 154 -11.53 8.07 -6.86
N ALA A 155 -10.64 7.22 -6.37
CA ALA A 155 -9.48 7.66 -5.58
C ALA A 155 -8.48 8.46 -6.43
N LEU A 156 -8.25 8.05 -7.68
CA LEU A 156 -7.41 8.79 -8.63
C LEU A 156 -8.01 10.15 -9.00
N ASP A 157 -9.32 10.20 -9.27
CA ASP A 157 -10.05 11.45 -9.51
C ASP A 157 -9.97 12.38 -8.31
N TRP A 158 -10.14 11.84 -7.08
CA TRP A 158 -9.97 12.61 -5.86
C TRP A 158 -8.56 13.20 -5.75
N LEU A 159 -7.50 12.42 -6.05
CA LEU A 159 -6.12 12.92 -6.04
C LEU A 159 -5.92 14.06 -7.05
N ILE A 160 -6.44 13.94 -8.27
CA ILE A 160 -6.36 15.00 -9.28
C ILE A 160 -7.07 16.28 -8.80
N ASN A 161 -8.25 16.14 -8.21
CA ASN A 161 -9.06 17.26 -7.73
C ASN A 161 -8.48 17.94 -6.47
N ASN A 162 -7.65 17.25 -5.70
CA ASN A 162 -7.03 17.77 -4.47
C ASN A 162 -5.57 18.20 -4.66
N ARG A 163 -5.08 18.22 -5.90
CA ARG A 163 -3.76 18.75 -6.25
C ARG A 163 -3.72 20.27 -6.01
N GLN A 164 -2.65 20.76 -5.39
CA GLN A 164 -2.41 22.18 -5.13
C GLN A 164 -2.06 22.93 -6.42
N ASN A 165 -2.09 24.27 -6.41
CA ASN A 165 -1.81 25.06 -7.63
C ASN A 165 -0.35 24.93 -8.07
N ASP A 166 0.55 24.65 -7.13
CA ASP A 166 1.96 24.35 -7.38
C ASP A 166 2.22 22.94 -7.97
N GLY A 167 1.16 22.13 -8.09
CA GLY A 167 1.22 20.76 -8.60
C GLY A 167 1.48 19.68 -7.55
N GLY A 168 1.70 20.04 -6.28
CA GLY A 168 1.90 19.10 -5.17
C GLY A 168 0.60 18.65 -4.50
N TRP A 169 0.76 17.90 -3.40
CA TRP A 169 -0.32 17.54 -2.48
C TRP A 169 0.06 17.90 -1.05
N ALA A 170 -0.83 18.56 -0.34
CA ALA A 170 -0.63 18.94 1.05
C ALA A 170 -1.66 18.25 1.95
N LEU A 171 -1.27 17.94 3.19
CA LEU A 171 -2.25 17.63 4.22
C LEU A 171 -3.04 18.91 4.50
N ALA A 172 -4.36 18.90 4.29
CA ALA A 172 -5.18 20.11 4.37
C ALA A 172 -5.05 20.86 5.71
N PHE A 173 -4.95 20.14 6.82
CA PHE A 173 -4.74 20.79 8.11
C PHE A 173 -3.39 21.53 8.21
N ARG A 174 -2.36 21.13 7.45
CA ARG A 174 -1.08 21.85 7.38
C ARG A 174 -1.20 23.15 6.61
N THR A 175 -2.03 23.23 5.58
CA THR A 175 -2.24 24.49 4.84
C THR A 175 -2.90 25.55 5.73
N LYS A 176 -3.65 25.11 6.74
CA LYS A 176 -4.28 25.94 7.78
C LYS A 176 -3.40 26.18 9.02
N ASN A 177 -2.12 25.81 8.97
CA ASN A 177 -1.17 25.92 10.09
C ASN A 177 -1.53 25.11 11.35
N TYR A 178 -2.30 24.02 11.21
CA TYR A 178 -2.51 23.08 12.32
C TYR A 178 -1.35 22.08 12.45
N ASN A 179 -1.16 21.57 13.67
CA ASN A 179 -0.33 20.41 13.94
C ASN A 179 -1.13 19.11 13.81
N ILE A 180 -0.41 17.98 13.74
CA ILE A 180 -1.04 16.65 13.57
C ILE A 180 -2.01 16.31 14.70
N ASP A 181 -1.85 16.89 15.90
CA ASP A 181 -2.75 16.62 17.04
C ASP A 181 -4.21 16.99 16.74
N VAL A 182 -4.45 17.89 15.77
CA VAL A 182 -5.79 18.25 15.29
C VAL A 182 -6.59 17.04 14.79
N THR A 183 -5.92 15.96 14.37
CA THR A 183 -6.59 14.73 13.92
C THR A 183 -7.31 14.01 15.06
N TYR A 184 -6.94 14.27 16.32
CA TYR A 184 -7.58 13.65 17.48
C TYR A 184 -8.65 14.56 18.10
N ASP A 185 -8.46 15.87 18.03
CA ASP A 185 -9.29 16.85 18.73
C ASP A 185 -10.39 17.46 17.85
N TYR A 186 -10.31 17.29 16.53
CA TYR A 186 -11.18 17.98 15.56
C TYR A 186 -11.92 16.98 14.66
N HIS A 187 -13.22 16.81 14.94
CA HIS A 187 -14.06 15.80 14.27
C HIS A 187 -14.67 16.25 12.94
N LYS A 188 -14.37 17.47 12.46
CA LYS A 188 -14.76 17.94 11.13
C LYS A 188 -13.56 17.87 10.19
N THR A 189 -13.77 17.44 8.95
CA THR A 189 -12.71 17.46 7.94
C THR A 189 -12.32 18.91 7.65
N ILE A 190 -11.02 19.20 7.71
CA ILE A 190 -10.47 20.51 7.39
C ILE A 190 -10.26 20.61 5.88
N GLU A 191 -10.87 21.61 5.25
CA GLU A 191 -10.67 21.88 3.83
C GLU A 191 -9.30 22.52 3.55
N PRO A 192 -8.61 22.12 2.46
CA PRO A 192 -7.32 22.68 2.10
C PRO A 192 -7.46 24.13 1.63
N ASP A 193 -6.40 24.91 1.85
CA ASP A 193 -6.17 26.13 1.07
C ASP A 193 -5.39 25.75 -0.18
N PHE A 194 -5.95 26.03 -1.34
CA PHE A 194 -5.26 25.86 -2.61
C PHE A 194 -4.32 27.04 -2.81
N THR A 195 -3.07 26.88 -2.38
CA THR A 195 -1.99 27.85 -2.62
C THR A 195 -1.34 27.58 -3.96
#